data_AF-A0A6P5GGY9-F1
#
_entry.id   AF-A0A6P5GGY9-F1
#
_cell.length_a   1.000
_cell.length_b   1.000
_cell.length_c   1.000
_cell.angle_alpha   90.00
_cell.angle_beta   90.00
_cell.angle_gamma   90.00
#
_symmetry.space_group_name_H-M   'P 1'
#
loop_
_entity.id
_entity.type
_entity.pdbx_description
1 polymer ?
#
loop_
_entity_poly.entity_id
_entity_poly.type
_entity_poly.pdbx_seq_one_letter_code
_entity_poly.pdbx_strand_id
1 'polypeptide(L)'
;MVLIMPSYTSLERRVVMRVYGTNLVLTNPTKEMGGTVKKVYELMESYHDTFMLQQFENPANDKIHFETAGPGIWEDTLRQVDIFVMGIGSGGSVIGVWRHLKSVKPDVKGMEPTL
;
A
#
# COMPACT_ATOMS: atom_id res chain seq x y z
N MET A 1 5.30 -7.82 15.81
CA MET A 1 5.43 -7.29 14.42
C MET A 1 6.74 -6.52 14.31
N VAL A 2 7.49 -6.70 13.22
CA VAL A 2 8.71 -5.94 12.93
C VAL A 2 8.45 -5.06 11.71
N LEU A 3 8.77 -3.77 11.80
CA LEU A 3 8.73 -2.86 10.65
C LEU A 3 10.13 -2.33 10.35
N ILE A 4 10.47 -2.29 9.07
CA ILE A 4 11.78 -1.90 8.58
C ILE A 4 11.58 -0.71 7.64
N MET A 5 12.32 0.38 7.85
CA MET A 5 12.14 1.61 7.07
C MET A 5 13.42 2.45 7.01
N PRO A 6 13.58 3.32 5.99
CA PRO A 6 14.68 4.28 5.94
C PRO A 6 14.65 5.26 7.13
N SER A 7 15.82 5.66 7.62
CA SER A 7 15.91 6.56 8.78
C SER A 7 15.34 7.97 8.55
N TYR A 8 15.15 8.38 7.30
CA TYR A 8 14.48 9.65 6.95
C TYR A 8 12.96 9.65 7.23
N THR A 9 12.36 8.49 7.50
CA THR A 9 10.93 8.39 7.86
C THR A 9 10.67 9.25 9.10
N SER A 10 9.62 10.07 9.09
CA SER A 10 9.40 11.09 10.14
C SER A 10 9.32 10.53 11.57
N LEU A 11 9.64 11.36 12.55
CA LEU A 11 9.66 10.95 13.96
C LEU A 11 8.27 10.54 14.44
N GLU A 12 7.23 11.28 14.04
CA GLU A 12 5.83 11.06 14.43
C GLU A 12 5.39 9.65 14.02
N ARG A 13 5.71 9.23 12.79
CA ARG A 13 5.41 7.87 12.30
C ARG A 13 6.08 6.81 13.16
N ARG A 14 7.36 6.99 13.49
CA ARG A 14 8.11 6.05 14.33
C ARG A 14 7.55 5.97 15.75
N VAL A 15 7.13 7.09 16.32
CA VAL A 15 6.50 7.15 17.65
C VAL A 15 5.20 6.35 17.64
N VAL A 16 4.30 6.65 16.69
CA VAL A 16 3.01 5.95 16.58
C VAL A 16 3.21 4.43 16.45
N MET A 17 4.12 3.99 15.58
CA MET A 17 4.38 2.55 15.39
C MET A 17 4.92 1.87 16.66
N ARG A 18 5.80 2.55 17.42
CA ARG A 18 6.30 2.04 18.70
C ARG A 18 5.20 1.95 19.76
N VAL A 19 4.28 2.91 19.81
CA VAL A 19 3.13 2.88 20.74
C VAL A 19 2.27 1.64 20.50
N TYR A 20 2.11 1.20 19.26
CA TYR A 20 1.43 -0.07 18.92
C TYR A 20 2.28 -1.33 19.17
N GLY A 21 3.42 -1.23 19.87
CA GLY A 21 4.26 -2.38 20.22
C GLY A 21 5.12 -2.92 19.07
N THR A 22 5.32 -2.13 18.00
CA THR A 22 6.14 -2.56 16.87
C THR A 22 7.63 -2.45 17.16
N ASN A 23 8.40 -3.48 16.81
CA ASN A 23 9.86 -3.39 16.76
C ASN A 23 10.30 -2.68 15.46
N LEU A 24 10.90 -1.50 15.58
CA LEU A 24 11.34 -0.70 14.43
C LEU A 24 12.83 -0.89 14.15
N VAL A 25 13.14 -1.28 12.91
CA VAL A 25 14.50 -1.35 12.38
C VAL A 25 14.69 -0.24 11.35
N LEU A 26 15.67 0.64 11.58
CA LEU A 26 15.98 1.73 10.66
C LEU A 26 17.11 1.32 9.70
N THR A 27 16.95 1.64 8.42
CA THR A 27 17.95 1.37 7.38
C THR A 27 18.64 2.65 6.91
N ASN A 28 19.79 2.48 6.25
CA ASN A 28 20.56 3.60 5.71
C ASN A 28 19.72 4.36 4.65
N PRO A 29 19.51 5.67 4.81
CA PRO A 29 18.64 6.45 3.92
C PRO A 29 19.16 6.50 2.47
N THR A 30 20.46 6.37 2.23
CA THR A 30 21.05 6.43 0.88
C THR A 30 20.77 5.19 0.03
N LYS A 31 20.30 4.09 0.65
CA LYS A 31 19.92 2.86 -0.06
C LYS A 31 18.44 2.79 -0.40
N GLU A 32 17.68 3.84 -0.05
CA GLU A 32 16.25 3.98 -0.34
C GLU A 32 15.43 2.73 0.01
N MET A 33 14.39 2.42 -0.78
CA MET A 33 13.54 1.26 -0.58
C MET A 33 14.27 -0.07 -0.86
N GLY A 34 15.22 -0.10 -1.80
CA GLY A 34 16.01 -1.31 -2.09
C GLY A 34 16.80 -1.81 -0.88
N GLY A 35 17.40 -0.89 -0.11
CA GLY A 35 18.09 -1.23 1.13
C GLY A 35 17.16 -1.74 2.23
N THR A 36 15.93 -1.21 2.26
CA THR A 36 14.88 -1.66 3.19
C THR A 36 14.43 -3.08 2.87
N VAL A 37 14.16 -3.39 1.60
CA VAL A 37 13.78 -4.73 1.14
C VAL A 37 14.90 -5.74 1.40
N LYS A 38 16.16 -5.39 1.09
CA LYS A 38 17.30 -6.27 1.40
C LYS A 38 17.36 -6.61 2.89
N LYS A 39 17.15 -5.60 3.76
CA LYS A 39 17.18 -5.81 5.21
C LYS A 39 16.02 -6.69 5.70
N VAL A 40 14.86 -6.67 5.04
CA VAL A 40 13.76 -7.59 5.32
C VAL A 40 14.22 -9.03 5.12
N TYR A 41 14.78 -9.35 3.95
CA TYR A 41 15.25 -10.71 3.65
C TYR A 41 16.35 -11.17 4.61
N GLU A 42 17.35 -10.32 4.90
CA GLU A 42 18.39 -10.63 5.90
C GLU A 42 17.81 -10.98 7.28
N LEU A 43 16.75 -10.27 7.71
CA LEU A 43 16.13 -10.51 9.01
C LEU A 43 15.25 -11.75 9.00
N MET A 44 14.58 -12.06 7.89
CA MET A 44 13.78 -13.28 7.76
C MET A 44 14.64 -14.55 7.89
N GLU A 45 15.91 -14.51 7.47
CA GLU A 45 16.86 -15.61 7.68
C GLU A 45 17.22 -15.82 9.17
N SER A 46 17.11 -14.77 9.98
CA SER A 46 17.52 -14.78 11.39
C SER A 46 16.38 -15.08 12.37
N TYR A 47 15.14 -15.05 11.91
CA TYR A 47 13.95 -15.24 12.74
C TYR A 47 13.24 -16.54 12.35
N HIS A 48 12.88 -17.35 13.35
CA HIS A 48 11.98 -18.48 13.15
C HIS A 48 10.53 -17.99 12.97
N ASP A 49 9.73 -18.72 12.20
CA ASP A 49 8.30 -18.46 11.97
C ASP A 49 7.97 -17.03 11.50
N THR A 50 8.71 -16.54 10.49
CA THR A 50 8.41 -15.25 9.87
C THR A 50 7.44 -15.35 8.71
N PHE A 51 6.60 -14.31 8.57
CA PHE A 51 5.73 -14.13 7.41
C PHE A 51 5.79 -12.68 6.94
N MET A 52 6.08 -12.47 5.65
CA MET A 52 6.12 -11.14 5.03
C MET A 52 4.84 -10.91 4.22
N LEU A 53 4.12 -9.83 4.51
CA LEU A 53 2.84 -9.53 3.85
C LEU A 53 2.97 -9.07 2.38
N GLN A 54 4.15 -8.60 1.98
CA GLN A 54 4.50 -8.21 0.59
C GLN A 54 3.48 -7.26 -0.06
N GLN A 55 3.27 -6.07 0.49
CA GLN A 55 2.24 -5.12 0.01
C GLN A 55 2.29 -4.76 -1.49
N PHE A 56 3.44 -4.93 -2.16
CA PHE A 56 3.62 -4.63 -3.58
C PHE A 56 3.21 -5.79 -4.49
N GLU A 57 3.14 -7.00 -3.97
CA GLU A 57 2.89 -8.23 -4.74
C GLU A 57 1.60 -8.94 -4.31
N ASN A 58 1.14 -8.68 -3.07
CA ASN A 58 0.01 -9.37 -2.49
C ASN A 58 -1.33 -8.88 -3.10
N PRO A 59 -2.09 -9.77 -3.79
CA PRO A 59 -3.36 -9.40 -4.43
C PRO A 59 -4.47 -9.05 -3.43
N ALA A 60 -4.27 -9.29 -2.12
CA ALA A 60 -5.19 -8.79 -1.11
C ALA A 60 -5.19 -7.25 -1.06
N ASN A 61 -4.08 -6.60 -1.46
CA ASN A 61 -3.95 -5.14 -1.43
C ASN A 61 -4.87 -4.44 -2.44
N ASP A 62 -4.89 -4.85 -3.71
CA ASP A 62 -5.82 -4.27 -4.68
C ASP A 62 -7.25 -4.81 -4.51
N LYS A 63 -7.41 -6.08 -4.12
CA LYS A 63 -8.72 -6.69 -3.89
C LYS A 63 -9.55 -5.94 -2.84
N ILE A 64 -8.96 -5.57 -1.70
CA ILE A 64 -9.73 -4.87 -0.66
C ILE A 64 -10.30 -3.54 -1.16
N HIS A 65 -9.56 -2.82 -2.01
CA HIS A 65 -10.02 -1.55 -2.58
C HIS A 65 -11.10 -1.74 -3.65
N PHE A 66 -11.07 -2.84 -4.41
CA PHE A 66 -12.15 -3.21 -5.33
C PHE A 66 -13.45 -3.57 -4.59
N GLU A 67 -13.33 -4.24 -3.44
CA GLU A 67 -14.48 -4.73 -2.65
C GLU A 67 -15.06 -3.68 -1.69
N THR A 68 -14.30 -2.62 -1.35
CA THR A 68 -14.72 -1.64 -0.34
C THR A 68 -14.66 -0.20 -0.85
N ALA A 69 -13.47 0.33 -1.13
CA ALA A 69 -13.27 1.73 -1.48
C ALA A 69 -13.95 2.11 -2.82
N GLY A 70 -13.86 1.25 -3.83
CA GLY A 70 -14.54 1.43 -5.11
C GLY A 70 -16.06 1.55 -4.98
N PRO A 71 -16.74 0.56 -4.36
CA PRO A 71 -18.17 0.64 -4.07
C PRO A 71 -18.56 1.85 -3.23
N GLY A 72 -17.75 2.18 -2.20
CA GLY A 72 -17.99 3.35 -1.36
C GLY A 72 -18.01 4.65 -2.16
N ILE A 73 -16.98 4.88 -2.99
CA ILE A 73 -16.93 6.05 -3.89
C ILE A 73 -18.12 6.06 -4.85
N TRP A 74 -18.48 4.90 -5.42
CA TRP A 74 -19.60 4.80 -6.36
C TRP A 74 -20.93 5.22 -5.72
N GLU A 75 -21.23 4.68 -4.54
CA GLU A 75 -22.48 4.97 -3.84
C GLU A 75 -22.50 6.39 -3.24
N ASP A 76 -21.40 6.83 -2.61
CA ASP A 76 -21.32 8.16 -1.97
C ASP A 76 -21.36 9.31 -3.00
N THR A 77 -20.93 9.05 -4.23
CA THR A 77 -21.07 10.03 -5.34
C THR A 77 -22.43 9.95 -6.02
N LEU A 78 -23.41 9.24 -5.45
CA LEU A 78 -24.72 8.99 -6.05
C LEU A 78 -24.58 8.47 -7.49
N ARG A 79 -23.56 7.65 -7.74
CA ARG A 79 -23.28 7.01 -9.03
C ARG A 79 -22.88 8.00 -10.14
N GLN A 80 -22.35 9.16 -9.76
CA GLN A 80 -22.02 10.26 -10.68
C GLN A 80 -20.52 10.53 -10.84
N VAL A 81 -19.63 9.75 -10.22
CA VAL A 81 -18.19 9.94 -10.42
C VAL A 81 -17.79 9.85 -11.90
N ASP A 82 -17.16 10.91 -12.41
CA ASP A 82 -16.68 11.01 -13.80
C ASP A 82 -15.16 10.86 -13.90
N ILE A 83 -14.44 11.34 -12.89
CA ILE A 83 -12.97 11.33 -12.87
C ILE A 83 -12.49 10.82 -11.52
N PHE A 84 -11.58 9.86 -11.54
CA PHE A 84 -10.89 9.36 -10.35
C PHE A 84 -9.37 9.60 -10.47
N VAL A 85 -8.79 10.22 -9.45
CA VAL A 85 -7.35 10.53 -9.36
C VAL A 85 -6.83 10.06 -8.01
N MET A 86 -5.75 9.29 -8.01
CA MET A 86 -5.11 8.77 -6.80
C MET A 86 -3.60 8.66 -7.00
N GLY A 87 -2.83 9.04 -5.97
CA GLY A 87 -1.37 8.89 -5.98
C GLY A 87 -0.96 7.41 -5.98
N ILE A 88 0.17 7.09 -6.64
CA ILE A 88 0.67 5.72 -6.74
C ILE A 88 1.79 5.49 -5.72
N GLY A 89 1.51 4.63 -4.76
CA GLY A 89 2.49 4.00 -3.87
C GLY A 89 2.68 2.53 -4.24
N SER A 90 2.02 1.61 -3.52
CA SER A 90 1.97 0.19 -3.90
C SER A 90 1.08 -0.10 -5.11
N GLY A 91 0.25 0.86 -5.54
CA GLY A 91 -0.72 0.69 -6.63
C GLY A 91 -2.08 0.10 -6.21
N GLY A 92 -2.17 -0.53 -5.04
CA GLY A 92 -3.40 -1.24 -4.61
C GLY A 92 -4.66 -0.39 -4.68
N SER A 93 -4.62 0.85 -4.15
CA SER A 93 -5.78 1.74 -4.13
C SER A 93 -6.23 2.17 -5.52
N VAL A 94 -5.29 2.59 -6.37
CA VAL A 94 -5.66 3.02 -7.73
C VAL A 94 -6.17 1.84 -8.54
N ILE A 95 -5.52 0.67 -8.48
CA ILE A 95 -5.92 -0.52 -9.25
C ILE A 95 -7.29 -1.02 -8.80
N GLY A 96 -7.51 -1.19 -7.49
CA GLY A 96 -8.75 -1.73 -6.96
C GLY A 96 -9.95 -0.82 -7.23
N VAL A 97 -9.84 0.48 -6.93
CA VAL A 97 -10.91 1.45 -7.19
C VAL A 97 -11.16 1.60 -8.68
N TRP A 98 -10.10 1.72 -9.50
CA TRP A 98 -10.23 1.84 -10.95
C TRP A 98 -10.97 0.67 -11.58
N ARG A 99 -10.58 -0.57 -11.24
CA ARG A 99 -11.26 -1.79 -11.73
C ARG A 99 -12.72 -1.82 -11.34
N HIS A 100 -13.07 -1.40 -10.11
CA HIS A 100 -14.46 -1.34 -9.68
C HIS A 100 -15.24 -0.28 -10.48
N LEU A 101 -14.75 0.96 -10.51
CA LEU A 101 -15.45 2.04 -11.22
C LEU A 101 -15.61 1.74 -12.72
N LYS A 102 -14.61 1.12 -13.35
CA LYS A 102 -14.70 0.69 -14.75
C LYS A 102 -15.71 -0.43 -14.99
N SER A 103 -15.93 -1.32 -14.02
CA SER A 103 -16.91 -2.40 -14.17
C SER A 103 -18.36 -1.89 -14.10
N VAL A 104 -18.60 -0.79 -13.37
CA VAL A 104 -19.94 -0.20 -13.22
C VAL A 104 -20.19 1.02 -14.12
N LYS A 105 -19.16 1.76 -14.51
CA LYS A 105 -19.21 2.92 -15.43
C LYS A 105 -17.98 2.92 -16.35
N PRO A 106 -18.05 2.27 -17.53
CA PRO A 106 -16.91 2.15 -18.45
C PRO A 106 -16.29 3.49 -18.90
N ASP A 107 -17.09 4.57 -18.91
CA ASP A 107 -16.65 5.89 -19.36
C ASP A 107 -15.90 6.72 -18.32
N VAL A 108 -15.83 6.28 -17.05
CA VAL A 108 -15.07 6.97 -16.00
C VAL A 108 -13.64 7.20 -16.45
N LYS A 109 -13.11 8.40 -16.21
CA LYS A 109 -11.74 8.80 -16.59
C LYS A 109 -10.84 8.81 -15.37
N GLY A 110 -9.55 8.71 -15.59
CA GLY A 110 -8.57 8.65 -14.52
C GLY A 110 -7.25 8.10 -15.01
N MET A 111 -6.32 7.95 -14.08
CA MET A 111 -5.04 7.33 -14.37
C MET A 111 -5.25 5.82 -14.56
N GLU A 112 -5.03 5.32 -15.77
CA GLU A 112 -4.97 3.89 -16.04
C GLU A 112 -3.63 3.36 -15.52
N PRO A 113 -3.61 2.50 -14.50
CA PRO A 113 -2.37 1.88 -14.05
C PRO A 113 -1.95 0.90 -15.13
N THR A 114 -0.87 1.19 -15.86
CA THR A 114 -0.19 0.18 -16.69
C THR A 114 0.39 -0.86 -15.74
N LEU A 115 -0.25 -2.03 -15.69
CA LEU A 115 0.30 -3.22 -15.02
C LEU A 115 1.58 -3.68 -15.74
#